data_AF-A0A418WHK2-F1
#
_entry.id   AF-A0A418WHK2-F1
#
_cell.length_a   1.000
_cell.length_b   1.000
_cell.length_c   1.000
_cell.angle_alpha   90.00
_cell.angle_beta   90.00
_cell.angle_gamma   90.00
#
_symmetry.space_group_name_H-M   'P 1'
#
loop_
_entity.id
_entity.type
_entity.pdbx_description
1 polymer ?
#
loop_
_entity_poly.entity_id
_entity_poly.type
_entity_poly.pdbx_seq_one_letter_code
_entity_poly.pdbx_strand_id
1 'polypeptide(L)'
;MRMNGHSPFARLAARLSPQARADIVYPLQSLIDGKSERETCQRTDSHWSEWGAYLAYRALIARIRRYVPNTGLVEPAAIEWRMRHSFGAMGVVMTPERSEQIAVAKLLKPRSRYVRIIQTEVRDACTVAEVDDPSLPTAVMFRDSYATAMAPFLAESFRRIWLVSSPNAVLYDLVEREKPDVVIFERAERALGWPPSEPDYNDFRSIYGDLMLDRDAAAAQKRSRSLLRERKVNEALAASEEALATPPRDAMAYSRALIHRARLLEMLGQLPTAFECLRHAATLEPGAALPLAAAARLRLHQGRNEDAAVLARRAAAAEPSVPDYHDLVATCLERAGDKEGAAAALEAELAIDGMRVSARLHLCRIRRGQGDMAEARRHAQAAVDIEPNNQINLATLANILVAQSDWAAGREVLQKAVDLYPGVDLFRRFLTLCEARLAEARRAAAAVPPPAQGPAQALRATEKKTKSKGRRK
;
A
#
# COMPACT_ATOMS: atom_id res chain seq x y z
N MET A 1 -25.15 -11.06 29.02
CA MET A 1 -24.24 -10.63 30.11
C MET A 1 -24.66 -9.22 30.53
N ARG A 2 -25.27 -9.04 31.71
CA ARG A 2 -25.62 -7.71 32.22
C ARG A 2 -24.31 -7.00 32.60
N MET A 3 -23.93 -5.93 31.90
CA MET A 3 -22.76 -5.13 32.24
C MET A 3 -23.08 -4.29 33.49
N ASN A 4 -22.92 -4.90 34.68
CA ASN A 4 -22.98 -4.19 35.95
C ASN A 4 -21.78 -3.22 36.07
N GLY A 5 -22.04 -1.91 36.13
CA GLY A 5 -21.23 -0.86 36.76
C GLY A 5 -19.80 -0.56 36.28
N HIS A 6 -19.15 -1.42 35.49
CA HIS A 6 -17.69 -1.35 35.29
C HIS A 6 -17.24 -1.68 33.87
N SER A 7 -17.86 -1.07 32.85
CA SER A 7 -17.37 -1.21 31.48
C SER A 7 -15.90 -0.73 31.37
N PRO A 8 -15.04 -1.35 30.53
CA PRO A 8 -13.69 -0.86 30.27
C PRO A 8 -13.65 0.65 29.99
N PHE A 9 -14.62 1.14 29.22
CA PHE A 9 -14.78 2.55 28.93
C PHE A 9 -15.07 3.38 30.19
N ALA A 10 -16.06 3.01 31.01
CA ALA A 10 -16.42 3.77 32.21
C ALA A 10 -15.21 3.92 33.16
N ARG A 11 -14.40 2.86 33.28
CA ARG A 11 -13.16 2.85 34.05
C ARG A 11 -12.07 3.74 33.46
N LEU A 12 -11.96 3.81 32.13
CA LEU A 12 -11.04 4.73 31.45
C LEU A 12 -11.51 6.18 31.64
N ALA A 13 -12.77 6.46 31.32
CA ALA A 13 -13.36 7.80 31.38
C ALA A 13 -13.20 8.43 32.78
N ALA A 14 -13.45 7.66 33.85
CA ALA A 14 -13.29 8.13 35.23
C ALA A 14 -11.87 8.64 35.55
N ARG A 15 -10.85 8.13 34.86
CA ARG A 15 -9.44 8.49 35.05
C ARG A 15 -8.95 9.62 34.16
N LEU A 16 -9.72 9.99 33.14
CA LEU A 16 -9.36 11.08 32.23
C LEU A 16 -9.73 12.44 32.84
N SER A 17 -8.93 13.45 32.51
CA SER A 17 -9.24 14.85 32.85
C SER A 17 -10.59 15.26 32.26
N PRO A 18 -11.28 16.25 32.83
CA PRO A 18 -12.55 16.72 32.29
C PRO A 18 -12.46 17.11 30.80
N GLN A 19 -11.34 17.71 30.39
CA GLN A 19 -11.09 18.08 29.00
C GLN A 19 -10.90 16.85 28.11
N ALA A 20 -10.02 15.91 28.47
CA ALA A 20 -9.80 14.71 27.67
C ALA A 20 -11.06 13.81 27.60
N ARG A 21 -11.83 13.75 28.69
CA ARG A 21 -13.13 13.08 28.72
C ARG A 21 -14.14 13.77 27.80
N ALA A 22 -14.09 15.10 27.72
CA ALA A 22 -14.94 15.85 26.81
C ALA A 22 -14.64 15.50 25.36
N ASP A 23 -13.40 15.20 24.97
CA ASP A 23 -13.07 14.92 23.56
C ASP A 23 -13.46 13.51 23.09
N ILE A 24 -13.87 12.65 24.02
CA ILE A 24 -14.27 11.27 23.74
C ILE A 24 -15.74 11.18 23.31
N VAL A 25 -15.99 10.36 22.29
CA VAL A 25 -17.32 9.98 21.84
C VAL A 25 -17.54 8.51 22.15
N TYR A 26 -18.46 8.23 23.08
CA TYR A 26 -18.90 6.88 23.40
C TYR A 26 -20.41 6.78 23.12
N PRO A 27 -20.81 6.30 21.92
CA PRO A 27 -22.16 6.45 21.41
C PRO A 27 -23.17 5.46 22.02
N LEU A 28 -22.91 4.91 23.21
CA LEU A 28 -23.74 3.86 23.81
C LEU A 28 -25.21 4.29 23.94
N GLN A 29 -25.47 5.50 24.44
CA GLN A 29 -26.85 5.96 24.58
C GLN A 29 -27.54 6.13 23.23
N SER A 30 -26.84 6.72 22.25
CA SER A 30 -27.35 6.84 20.87
C SER A 30 -27.67 5.48 20.25
N LEU A 31 -26.84 4.47 20.51
CA LEU A 31 -27.08 3.10 20.07
C LEU A 31 -28.22 2.41 20.83
N ILE A 32 -28.47 2.76 22.10
CA ILE A 32 -29.61 2.23 22.86
C ILE A 32 -30.90 2.86 22.34
N ASP A 33 -30.94 4.19 22.23
CA ASP A 33 -32.13 4.94 21.81
C ASP A 33 -32.50 4.60 20.36
N GLY A 34 -31.50 4.48 19.48
CA GLY A 34 -31.68 4.17 18.07
C GLY A 34 -32.24 2.77 17.78
N LYS A 35 -32.27 1.86 18.77
CA LYS A 35 -32.91 0.54 18.64
C LYS A 35 -34.42 0.64 18.42
N SER A 36 -35.04 1.73 18.87
CA SER A 36 -36.47 1.96 18.66
C SER A 36 -36.81 2.17 17.17
N GLU A 37 -35.84 2.62 16.36
CA GLU A 37 -36.02 2.86 14.93
C GLU A 37 -35.62 1.64 14.10
N ARG A 38 -34.40 1.11 14.31
CA ARG A 38 -33.84 -0.04 13.58
C ARG A 38 -32.79 -0.75 14.44
N GLU A 39 -32.46 -2.00 14.10
CA GLU A 39 -31.41 -2.73 14.79
C GLU A 39 -30.06 -1.99 14.69
N THR A 40 -29.43 -1.74 15.83
CA THR A 40 -28.14 -1.03 15.92
C THR A 40 -26.93 -1.97 15.94
N CYS A 41 -27.15 -3.26 16.16
CA CYS A 41 -26.14 -4.32 16.12
C CYS A 41 -26.68 -5.52 15.37
N GLN A 42 -25.82 -6.20 14.62
CA GLN A 42 -26.17 -7.42 13.92
C GLN A 42 -26.21 -8.60 14.90
N ARG A 43 -27.15 -9.52 14.71
CA ARG A 43 -27.24 -10.75 15.50
C ARG A 43 -26.26 -11.81 15.00
N THR A 44 -25.90 -11.74 13.72
CA THR A 44 -24.99 -12.68 13.05
C THR A 44 -23.61 -12.07 12.78
N ASP A 45 -23.30 -10.92 13.37
CA ASP A 45 -21.97 -10.29 13.29
C ASP A 45 -21.55 -9.68 14.63
N SER A 46 -20.24 -9.54 14.83
CA SER A 46 -19.67 -8.84 15.98
C SER A 46 -19.82 -7.32 15.88
N HIS A 47 -19.98 -6.76 14.68
CA HIS A 47 -20.07 -5.33 14.41
C HIS A 47 -21.44 -4.73 14.76
N TRP A 48 -21.48 -3.40 14.92
CA TRP A 48 -22.74 -2.67 14.83
C TRP A 48 -23.34 -2.80 13.41
N SER A 49 -24.64 -2.58 13.26
CA SER A 49 -25.26 -2.47 11.93
C SER A 49 -24.84 -1.16 11.25
N GLU A 50 -25.11 -0.99 9.95
CA GLU A 50 -24.86 0.30 9.29
C GLU A 50 -25.70 1.44 9.88
N TRP A 51 -26.89 1.13 10.40
CA TRP A 51 -27.68 2.07 11.19
C TRP A 51 -26.96 2.47 12.48
N GLY A 52 -26.42 1.49 13.23
CA GLY A 52 -25.60 1.76 14.41
C GLY A 52 -24.34 2.57 14.07
N ALA A 53 -23.69 2.25 12.96
CA ALA A 53 -22.54 2.99 12.45
C ALA A 53 -22.89 4.44 12.10
N TYR A 54 -24.05 4.67 11.49
CA TYR A 54 -24.54 6.01 11.19
C TYR A 54 -24.81 6.82 12.46
N LEU A 55 -25.40 6.22 13.49
CA LEU A 55 -25.61 6.88 14.79
C LEU A 55 -24.28 7.24 15.47
N ALA A 56 -23.30 6.32 15.44
CA ALA A 56 -21.96 6.57 15.94
C ALA A 56 -21.26 7.70 15.15
N TYR A 57 -21.40 7.70 13.82
CA TYR A 57 -20.93 8.77 12.93
C TYR A 57 -21.55 10.13 13.30
N ARG A 58 -22.86 10.21 13.48
CA ARG A 58 -23.51 11.48 13.86
C ARG A 58 -23.01 12.01 15.19
N ALA A 59 -22.84 11.13 16.19
CA ALA A 59 -22.27 11.50 17.48
C ALA A 59 -20.83 12.02 17.35
N LEU A 60 -20.03 11.39 16.48
CA LEU A 60 -18.67 11.80 16.19
C LEU A 60 -18.62 13.19 15.53
N ILE A 61 -19.38 13.39 14.44
CA ILE A 61 -19.42 14.69 13.73
C ILE A 61 -19.97 15.80 14.63
N ALA A 62 -20.99 15.52 15.44
CA ALA A 62 -21.53 16.50 16.38
C ALA A 62 -20.48 16.97 17.40
N ARG A 63 -19.55 16.08 17.81
CA ARG A 63 -18.42 16.44 18.65
C ARG A 63 -17.40 17.28 17.87
N ILE A 64 -16.98 16.82 16.69
CA ILE A 64 -15.97 17.51 15.86
C ILE A 64 -16.42 18.94 15.53
N ARG A 65 -17.70 19.15 15.19
CA ARG A 65 -18.28 20.47 14.88
C ARG A 65 -18.19 21.50 16.01
N ARG A 66 -17.94 21.09 17.26
CA ARG A 66 -17.69 22.04 18.36
C ARG A 66 -16.35 22.74 18.22
N TYR A 67 -15.40 22.11 17.53
CA TYR A 67 -14.04 22.63 17.31
C TYR A 67 -13.81 23.02 15.84
N VAL A 68 -14.43 22.31 14.91
CA VAL A 68 -14.33 22.52 13.45
C VAL A 68 -15.74 22.65 12.86
N PRO A 69 -16.42 23.80 12.99
CA PRO A 69 -17.86 23.94 12.72
C PRO A 69 -18.28 23.64 11.27
N ASN A 70 -17.37 23.82 10.32
CA ASN A 70 -17.57 23.56 8.89
C ASN A 70 -17.47 22.08 8.49
N THR A 71 -17.20 21.14 9.42
CA THR A 71 -17.25 19.70 9.09
C THR A 71 -18.62 19.30 8.54
N GLY A 72 -18.67 18.55 7.44
CA GLY A 72 -19.93 18.12 6.82
C GLY A 72 -20.69 17.09 7.68
N LEU A 73 -22.02 17.09 7.59
CA LEU A 73 -22.89 16.10 8.23
C LEU A 73 -23.85 15.55 7.18
N VAL A 74 -23.84 14.23 7.01
CA VAL A 74 -24.83 13.54 6.19
C VAL A 74 -26.13 13.48 6.99
N GLU A 75 -27.11 14.28 6.58
CA GLU A 75 -28.42 14.31 7.21
C GLU A 75 -29.24 13.05 6.89
N PRO A 76 -30.18 12.62 7.76
CA PRO A 76 -30.96 11.41 7.54
C PRO A 76 -31.71 11.39 6.21
N ALA A 77 -32.18 12.56 5.75
CA ALA A 77 -32.88 12.73 4.48
C ALA A 77 -32.00 12.46 3.24
N ALA A 78 -30.67 12.44 3.38
CA ALA A 78 -29.74 12.12 2.30
C ALA A 78 -29.48 10.61 2.16
N ILE A 79 -30.07 9.78 3.04
CA ILE A 79 -29.83 8.34 3.12
C ILE A 79 -31.12 7.57 2.83
N GLU A 80 -31.06 6.70 1.84
CA GLU A 80 -32.05 5.67 1.61
C GLU A 80 -31.60 4.37 2.31
N TRP A 81 -32.43 3.81 3.19
CA TRP A 81 -32.14 2.54 3.85
C TRP A 81 -32.78 1.39 3.08
N ARG A 82 -31.95 0.44 2.65
CA ARG A 82 -32.39 -0.74 1.90
C ARG A 82 -32.18 -1.99 2.74
N MET A 83 -33.21 -2.81 2.84
CA MET A 83 -33.06 -4.11 3.49
C MET A 83 -32.31 -5.06 2.56
N ARG A 84 -31.26 -5.69 3.09
CA ARG A 84 -30.49 -6.73 2.41
C ARG A 84 -30.33 -7.93 3.31
N HIS A 85 -30.34 -9.10 2.69
CA HIS A 85 -29.99 -10.33 3.37
C HIS A 85 -28.48 -10.39 3.56
N SER A 86 -28.02 -10.66 4.78
CA SER A 86 -26.61 -10.84 5.10
C SER A 86 -26.43 -11.98 6.09
N PHE A 87 -25.35 -12.75 5.93
CA PHE A 87 -24.98 -13.77 6.89
C PHE A 87 -24.12 -13.20 8.02
N GLY A 88 -23.40 -12.09 7.80
CA GLY A 88 -22.43 -11.57 8.77
C GLY A 88 -21.26 -12.53 9.01
N ALA A 89 -20.19 -12.05 9.63
CA ALA A 89 -18.98 -12.84 9.86
C ALA A 89 -19.20 -14.02 10.83
N MET A 90 -20.18 -13.93 11.74
CA MET A 90 -20.50 -15.01 12.67
C MET A 90 -21.58 -15.95 12.13
N GLY A 91 -22.53 -15.47 11.33
CA GLY A 91 -23.64 -16.31 10.85
C GLY A 91 -23.21 -17.36 9.84
N VAL A 92 -22.17 -17.09 9.05
CA VAL A 92 -21.55 -18.08 8.15
C VAL A 92 -20.85 -19.23 8.87
N VAL A 93 -20.45 -19.04 10.14
CA VAL A 93 -19.78 -20.09 10.95
C VAL A 93 -20.73 -20.81 11.91
N MET A 94 -22.03 -20.50 11.88
CA MET A 94 -23.03 -21.20 12.69
C MET A 94 -23.54 -22.46 11.97
N THR A 95 -23.97 -23.47 12.73
CA THR A 95 -24.61 -24.68 12.19
C THR A 95 -26.00 -24.85 12.82
N PRO A 96 -27.10 -24.75 12.04
CA PRO A 96 -27.13 -24.33 10.64
C PRO A 96 -26.71 -22.86 10.48
N GLU A 97 -26.26 -22.50 9.28
CA GLU A 97 -25.90 -21.12 8.94
C GLU A 97 -27.06 -20.18 9.24
N ARG A 98 -26.73 -19.02 9.77
CA ARG A 98 -27.73 -18.00 10.12
C ARG A 98 -27.50 -16.75 9.30
N SER A 99 -28.60 -16.18 8.87
CA SER A 99 -28.64 -14.93 8.15
C SER A 99 -29.76 -14.06 8.70
N GLU A 100 -29.66 -12.77 8.43
CA GLU A 100 -30.62 -11.77 8.86
C GLU A 100 -30.82 -10.69 7.78
N GLN A 101 -31.92 -9.95 7.90
CA GLN A 101 -32.20 -8.78 7.07
C GLN A 101 -31.57 -7.56 7.74
N ILE A 102 -30.52 -7.03 7.14
CA ILE A 102 -29.83 -5.83 7.62
C ILE A 102 -30.25 -4.61 6.82
N ALA A 103 -30.39 -3.47 7.50
CA ALA A 103 -30.55 -2.18 6.84
C ALA A 103 -29.18 -1.69 6.36
N VAL A 104 -29.04 -1.52 5.05
CA VAL A 104 -27.84 -1.02 4.36
C VAL A 104 -28.12 0.40 3.86
N ALA A 105 -27.20 1.32 4.15
CA ALA A 105 -27.30 2.70 3.76
C ALA A 105 -26.94 2.88 2.28
N LYS A 106 -27.74 3.67 1.58
CA LYS A 106 -27.42 4.20 0.26
C LYS A 106 -27.51 5.72 0.29
N LEU A 107 -26.39 6.39 0.04
CA LEU A 107 -26.38 7.84 -0.15
C LEU A 107 -27.09 8.18 -1.45
N LEU A 108 -28.05 9.12 -1.40
CA LEU A 108 -28.84 9.51 -2.56
C LEU A 108 -28.04 10.32 -3.58
N LYS A 109 -27.13 11.18 -3.09
CA LYS A 109 -26.28 12.07 -3.89
C LYS A 109 -24.87 12.14 -3.29
N PRO A 110 -24.07 11.07 -3.39
CA PRO A 110 -22.70 11.09 -2.87
C PRO A 110 -21.86 12.13 -3.63
N ARG A 111 -21.09 12.94 -2.91
CA ARG A 111 -20.15 13.92 -3.47
C ARG A 111 -18.71 13.41 -3.41
N SER A 112 -18.45 12.43 -2.53
CA SER A 112 -17.12 11.90 -2.29
C SER A 112 -16.65 10.95 -3.39
N ARG A 113 -15.34 10.95 -3.63
CA ARG A 113 -14.64 10.01 -4.49
C ARG A 113 -13.49 9.37 -3.73
N TYR A 114 -13.30 8.06 -3.86
CA TYR A 114 -12.13 7.38 -3.32
C TYR A 114 -10.97 7.56 -4.31
N VAL A 115 -9.89 8.19 -3.86
CA VAL A 115 -8.76 8.60 -4.72
C VAL A 115 -7.51 7.77 -4.51
N ARG A 116 -7.39 7.07 -3.38
CA ARG A 116 -6.28 6.16 -3.09
C ARG A 116 -6.71 5.05 -2.16
N ILE A 117 -6.26 3.83 -2.43
CA ILE A 117 -6.40 2.68 -1.54
C ILE A 117 -5.01 2.04 -1.43
N ILE A 118 -4.41 2.08 -0.24
CA ILE A 118 -3.16 1.42 0.12
C ILE A 118 -3.55 0.15 0.85
N GLN A 119 -3.19 -1.00 0.32
CA GLN A 119 -3.53 -2.29 0.90
C GLN A 119 -2.29 -2.89 1.56
N THR A 120 -2.47 -3.50 2.74
CA THR A 120 -1.57 -4.55 3.23
C THR A 120 -2.24 -5.88 2.91
N GLU A 121 -1.50 -6.98 3.00
CA GLU A 121 -1.91 -8.29 2.44
C GLU A 121 -3.24 -8.88 2.95
N VAL A 122 -3.95 -8.25 3.89
CA VAL A 122 -5.23 -8.74 4.40
C VAL A 122 -6.30 -7.65 4.59
N ARG A 123 -6.00 -6.38 4.27
CA ARG A 123 -6.93 -5.26 4.53
C ARG A 123 -6.55 -4.02 3.73
N ASP A 124 -7.52 -3.15 3.47
CA ASP A 124 -7.23 -1.74 3.17
C ASP A 124 -6.42 -1.17 4.33
N ALA A 125 -5.10 -1.13 4.22
CA ALA A 125 -4.23 -0.57 5.24
C ALA A 125 -4.50 0.93 5.40
N CYS A 126 -4.87 1.58 4.30
CA CYS A 126 -5.32 2.95 4.29
C CYS A 126 -6.20 3.27 3.06
N THR A 127 -7.33 3.93 3.25
CA THR A 127 -8.18 4.43 2.16
C THR A 127 -8.28 5.95 2.22
N VAL A 128 -8.23 6.64 1.08
CA VAL A 128 -8.35 8.09 0.99
C VAL A 128 -9.57 8.47 0.16
N ALA A 129 -10.47 9.25 0.76
CA ALA A 129 -11.63 9.83 0.09
C ALA A 129 -11.51 11.36 0.00
N GLU A 130 -12.05 11.93 -1.06
CA GLU A 130 -12.07 13.37 -1.31
C GLU A 130 -13.43 13.88 -1.74
N VAL A 131 -13.77 15.11 -1.34
CA VAL A 131 -14.90 15.89 -1.84
C VAL A 131 -14.34 17.17 -2.44
N ASP A 132 -14.81 17.54 -3.64
CA ASP A 132 -14.43 18.79 -4.29
C ASP A 132 -15.18 19.98 -3.69
N ASP A 133 -14.86 20.27 -2.43
CA ASP A 133 -15.42 21.37 -1.64
C ASP A 133 -14.31 21.93 -0.75
N PRO A 134 -13.69 23.06 -1.12
CA PRO A 134 -12.56 23.63 -0.39
C PRO A 134 -12.97 24.19 0.98
N SER A 135 -14.27 24.35 1.25
CA SER A 135 -14.77 24.81 2.54
C SER A 135 -14.77 23.73 3.61
N LEU A 136 -14.66 22.46 3.22
CA LEU A 136 -14.64 21.34 4.16
C LEU A 136 -13.24 21.11 4.75
N PRO A 137 -13.15 20.65 6.01
CA PRO A 137 -11.89 20.31 6.65
C PRO A 137 -11.31 19.00 6.10
N THR A 138 -10.07 18.71 6.46
CA THR A 138 -9.35 17.47 6.19
C THR A 138 -9.22 16.62 7.45
N ALA A 139 -9.12 15.30 7.30
CA ALA A 139 -8.99 14.38 8.43
C ALA A 139 -8.04 13.21 8.19
N VAL A 140 -7.46 12.69 9.27
CA VAL A 140 -6.81 11.38 9.32
C VAL A 140 -7.45 10.57 10.44
N MET A 141 -7.88 9.35 10.14
CA MET A 141 -8.56 8.46 11.06
C MET A 141 -7.79 7.15 11.20
N PHE A 142 -7.40 6.81 12.42
CA PHE A 142 -6.84 5.51 12.79
C PHE A 142 -7.94 4.65 13.39
N ARG A 143 -8.20 3.49 12.79
CA ARG A 143 -9.48 2.79 12.98
C ARG A 143 -9.39 1.27 12.99
N ASP A 144 -10.33 0.63 13.68
CA ASP A 144 -10.54 -0.82 13.61
C ASP A 144 -11.65 -1.17 12.61
N SER A 145 -12.17 -2.40 12.61
CA SER A 145 -13.17 -2.86 11.66
C SER A 145 -14.56 -2.24 11.86
N TYR A 146 -14.83 -1.62 13.01
CA TYR A 146 -16.11 -0.98 13.33
C TYR A 146 -16.34 0.29 12.52
N ALA A 147 -15.31 1.08 12.24
CA ALA A 147 -15.45 2.24 11.35
C ALA A 147 -15.69 1.89 9.87
N THR A 148 -15.63 0.62 9.45
CA THR A 148 -15.84 0.25 8.04
C THR A 148 -17.22 0.72 7.55
N ALA A 149 -18.26 0.50 8.35
CA ALA A 149 -19.62 0.94 8.04
C ALA A 149 -19.82 2.46 8.21
N MET A 150 -18.89 3.16 8.86
CA MET A 150 -18.91 4.62 8.97
C MET A 150 -18.29 5.32 7.76
N ALA A 151 -17.40 4.62 7.04
CA ALA A 151 -16.57 5.20 5.98
C ALA A 151 -17.36 5.97 4.91
N PRO A 152 -18.51 5.47 4.38
CA PRO A 152 -19.26 6.21 3.37
C PRO A 152 -19.77 7.57 3.88
N PHE A 153 -20.16 7.67 5.15
CA PHE A 153 -20.63 8.94 5.72
C PHE A 153 -19.47 9.89 6.03
N LEU A 154 -18.37 9.35 6.54
CA LEU A 154 -17.15 10.12 6.82
C LEU A 154 -16.54 10.69 5.53
N ALA A 155 -16.58 9.94 4.43
CA ALA A 155 -16.09 10.40 3.13
C ALA A 155 -16.80 11.67 2.64
N GLU A 156 -18.07 11.90 3.01
CA GLU A 156 -18.84 13.10 2.65
C GLU A 156 -18.58 14.31 3.56
N SER A 157 -17.98 14.08 4.73
CA SER A 157 -17.83 15.08 5.80
C SER A 157 -16.57 15.93 5.69
N PHE A 158 -15.58 15.46 4.92
CA PHE A 158 -14.26 16.07 4.83
C PHE A 158 -13.91 16.29 3.36
N ARG A 159 -13.18 17.37 3.07
CA ARG A 159 -12.56 17.62 1.77
C ARG A 159 -11.62 16.49 1.39
N ARG A 160 -10.86 15.98 2.37
CA ARG A 160 -10.03 14.78 2.25
C ARG A 160 -10.00 14.04 3.59
N ILE A 161 -10.23 12.74 3.59
CA ILE A 161 -10.04 11.90 4.77
C ILE A 161 -9.19 10.68 4.45
N TRP A 162 -8.17 10.43 5.29
CA TRP A 162 -7.40 9.19 5.33
C TRP A 162 -8.01 8.24 6.36
N LEU A 163 -8.32 7.00 5.97
CA LEU A 163 -8.89 5.94 6.79
C LEU A 163 -7.85 4.84 6.96
N VAL A 164 -7.00 4.96 7.98
CA VAL A 164 -5.87 4.07 8.28
C VAL A 164 -6.33 2.92 9.17
N SER A 165 -6.22 1.68 8.67
CA SER A 165 -6.61 0.46 9.39
C SER A 165 -5.57 -0.01 10.41
N SER A 166 -5.08 0.93 11.22
CA SER A 166 -4.15 0.69 12.31
C SER A 166 -4.75 1.24 13.61
N PRO A 167 -5.66 0.51 14.27
CA PRO A 167 -6.31 1.00 15.47
C PRO A 167 -5.34 1.14 16.66
N ASN A 168 -4.18 0.49 16.56
CA ASN A 168 -3.15 0.50 17.59
C ASN A 168 -1.88 1.22 17.17
N ALA A 169 -1.84 1.86 15.98
CA ALA A 169 -0.69 2.66 15.60
C ALA A 169 -1.01 3.99 14.94
N VAL A 170 -0.28 5.02 15.37
CA VAL A 170 -0.37 6.38 14.84
C VAL A 170 0.74 6.59 13.82
N LEU A 171 0.38 6.85 12.57
CA LEU A 171 1.34 7.22 11.53
C LEU A 171 1.62 8.72 11.62
N TYR A 172 2.52 9.14 12.51
CA TYR A 172 2.81 10.57 12.69
C TYR A 172 3.34 11.22 11.41
N ASP A 173 4.20 10.55 10.63
CA ASP A 173 4.64 11.06 9.31
C ASP A 173 3.47 11.39 8.37
N LEU A 174 2.39 10.61 8.44
CA LEU A 174 1.19 10.87 7.67
C LEU A 174 0.47 12.13 8.20
N VAL A 175 0.34 12.26 9.52
CA VAL A 175 -0.28 13.44 10.14
C VAL A 175 0.56 14.70 9.87
N GLU A 176 1.88 14.63 9.97
CA GLU A 176 2.80 15.74 9.71
C GLU A 176 2.83 16.15 8.24
N ARG A 177 2.77 15.17 7.32
CA ARG A 177 2.74 15.43 5.87
C ARG A 177 1.41 16.05 5.44
N GLU A 178 0.30 15.48 5.90
CA GLU A 178 -1.04 15.89 5.48
C GLU A 178 -1.57 17.09 6.27
N LYS A 179 -1.06 17.32 7.48
CA LYS A 179 -1.49 18.37 8.42
C LYS A 179 -3.02 18.49 8.51
N PRO A 180 -3.73 17.40 8.86
CA PRO A 180 -5.18 17.40 8.85
C PRO A 180 -5.75 18.34 9.91
N ASP A 181 -6.91 18.91 9.63
CA ASP A 181 -7.67 19.72 10.60
C ASP A 181 -8.18 18.84 11.77
N VAL A 182 -8.42 17.55 11.52
CA VAL A 182 -8.93 16.61 12.51
C VAL A 182 -8.15 15.29 12.48
N VAL A 183 -7.71 14.81 13.64
CA VAL A 183 -7.19 13.45 13.82
C VAL A 183 -8.19 12.65 14.66
N ILE A 184 -8.57 11.47 14.17
CA ILE A 184 -9.63 10.63 14.77
C ILE A 184 -9.03 9.28 15.16
N PHE A 185 -9.33 8.84 16.39
CA PHE A 185 -9.05 7.48 16.85
C PHE A 185 -10.35 6.75 17.14
N GLU A 186 -10.63 5.71 16.38
CA GLU A 186 -11.83 4.88 16.54
C GLU A 186 -11.44 3.48 16.93
N ARG A 187 -12.03 2.99 18.03
CA ARG A 187 -11.83 1.63 18.53
C ARG A 187 -13.04 1.09 19.26
N ALA A 188 -13.27 -0.20 19.08
CA ALA A 188 -14.17 -0.96 19.91
C ALA A 188 -13.69 -1.00 21.38
N GLU A 189 -14.63 -0.96 22.32
CA GLU A 189 -14.35 -0.90 23.76
C GLU A 189 -13.45 -2.06 24.24
N ARG A 190 -13.59 -3.25 23.66
CA ARG A 190 -12.75 -4.42 23.98
C ARG A 190 -11.26 -4.18 23.73
N ALA A 191 -10.92 -3.27 22.81
CA ALA A 191 -9.55 -2.94 22.43
C ALA A 191 -8.96 -1.79 23.27
N LEU A 192 -9.74 -1.16 24.17
CA LEU A 192 -9.26 -0.05 25.00
C LEU A 192 -8.13 -0.45 25.96
N GLY A 193 -7.95 -1.75 26.23
CA GLY A 193 -6.85 -2.27 27.05
C GLY A 193 -5.46 -2.05 26.46
N TRP A 194 -5.35 -1.76 25.17
CA TRP A 194 -4.07 -1.58 24.47
C TRP A 194 -3.99 -0.16 23.94
N PRO A 195 -3.25 0.80 24.51
CA PRO A 195 -3.19 2.17 23.97
C PRO A 195 -2.47 2.21 22.60
N PRO A 196 -2.80 3.18 21.70
CA PRO A 196 -2.07 3.34 20.44
C PRO A 196 -0.56 3.56 20.66
N SER A 197 0.27 3.02 19.77
CA SER A 197 1.73 3.17 19.76
C SER A 197 2.24 3.47 18.36
N GLU A 198 3.27 4.30 18.20
CA GLU A 198 3.94 4.50 16.91
C GLU A 198 4.35 3.17 16.22
N PRO A 199 4.19 3.02 14.89
CA PRO A 199 4.63 1.84 14.14
C PRO A 199 6.03 2.02 13.52
N ASP A 200 6.70 0.91 13.26
CA ASP A 200 7.80 0.71 12.33
C ASP A 200 7.23 -0.03 11.08
N TYR A 201 7.69 0.30 9.87
CA TYR A 201 6.97 -0.07 8.64
C TYR A 201 7.27 -1.50 8.12
N ASN A 202 8.30 -2.17 8.66
CA ASN A 202 8.44 -3.65 8.60
C ASN A 202 7.70 -4.35 9.77
N ASP A 203 6.97 -3.58 10.57
CA ASP A 203 6.71 -3.86 11.99
C ASP A 203 5.22 -3.90 12.36
N PHE A 204 4.30 -3.75 11.39
CA PHE A 204 2.88 -4.07 11.60
C PHE A 204 2.61 -5.52 12.06
N ARG A 205 3.51 -6.47 11.73
CA ARG A 205 3.48 -7.87 12.23
C ARG A 205 4.22 -8.06 13.57
N SER A 206 5.10 -7.14 13.96
CA SER A 206 5.82 -7.18 15.25
C SER A 206 4.89 -6.76 16.41
N ILE A 207 3.98 -5.81 16.16
CA ILE A 207 3.08 -5.21 17.15
C ILE A 207 2.18 -6.24 17.84
N TYR A 208 1.81 -7.31 17.15
CA TYR A 208 1.01 -8.41 17.74
C TYR A 208 1.83 -9.36 18.61
N GLY A 209 3.14 -9.48 18.36
CA GLY A 209 4.04 -10.29 19.19
C GLY A 209 4.20 -9.73 20.60
N ASP A 210 4.23 -8.41 20.75
CA ASP A 210 4.37 -7.75 22.06
C ASP A 210 3.16 -7.97 22.98
N LEU A 211 1.96 -8.15 22.41
CA LEU A 211 0.74 -8.43 23.17
C LEU A 211 0.79 -9.78 23.89
N MET A 212 1.70 -10.67 23.45
CA MET A 212 1.86 -12.03 23.94
C MET A 212 3.13 -12.19 24.80
N LEU A 213 3.90 -11.12 25.00
CA LEU A 213 5.00 -11.07 25.96
C LEU A 213 4.45 -10.81 27.36
N ASP A 214 5.16 -11.31 28.38
CA ASP A 214 4.89 -10.91 29.76
C ASP A 214 5.10 -9.39 29.92
N ARG A 215 4.36 -8.76 30.84
CA ARG A 215 4.24 -7.30 30.96
C ARG A 215 5.58 -6.56 30.94
N ASP A 216 6.57 -7.05 31.68
CA ASP A 216 7.88 -6.41 31.80
C ASP A 216 8.72 -6.61 30.53
N ALA A 217 8.64 -7.80 29.92
CA ALA A 217 9.27 -8.08 28.63
C ALA A 217 8.65 -7.25 27.49
N ALA A 218 7.33 -7.11 27.47
CA ALA A 218 6.62 -6.24 26.52
C ALA A 218 7.04 -4.77 26.65
N ALA A 219 7.20 -4.29 27.90
CA ALA A 219 7.66 -2.93 28.16
C ALA A 219 9.10 -2.70 27.71
N ALA A 220 10.00 -3.64 28.00
CA ALA A 220 11.39 -3.60 27.55
C ALA A 220 11.49 -3.67 26.01
N GLN A 221 10.68 -4.52 25.38
CA GLN A 221 10.61 -4.66 23.92
C GLN A 221 10.11 -3.38 23.24
N LYS A 222 9.05 -2.76 23.79
CA LYS A 222 8.54 -1.47 23.31
C LYS A 222 9.57 -0.35 23.45
N ARG A 223 10.24 -0.28 24.61
CA ARG A 223 11.34 0.67 24.86
C ARG A 223 12.48 0.48 23.87
N SER A 224 12.86 -0.76 23.57
CA SER A 224 13.88 -1.08 22.57
C SER A 224 13.54 -0.53 21.19
N ARG A 225 12.30 -0.69 20.71
CA ARG A 225 11.86 -0.13 19.42
C ARG A 225 11.81 1.41 19.42
N SER A 226 11.40 2.02 20.53
CA SER A 226 11.43 3.48 20.70
C SER A 226 12.86 4.02 20.57
N LEU A 227 13.81 3.42 21.29
CA LEU A 227 15.23 3.80 21.25
C LEU A 227 15.83 3.61 19.84
N LEU A 228 15.39 2.60 19.09
CA LEU A 228 15.78 2.43 17.70
C LEU A 228 15.30 3.58 16.79
N ARG A 229 14.05 4.06 16.97
CA ARG A 229 13.53 5.22 16.20
C ARG A 229 14.31 6.50 16.49
N GLU A 230 14.74 6.66 17.74
CA GLU A 230 15.65 7.72 18.18
C GLU A 230 17.11 7.52 17.70
N ARG A 231 17.39 6.46 16.93
CA ARG A 231 18.73 6.04 16.48
C ARG A 231 19.71 5.73 17.62
N LYS A 232 19.23 5.49 18.84
CA LYS A 232 20.02 5.05 20.00
C LYS A 232 20.20 3.54 20.00
N VAL A 233 20.94 3.03 19.01
CA VAL A 233 21.00 1.58 18.71
C VAL A 233 21.58 0.75 19.87
N ASN A 234 22.59 1.27 20.59
CA ASN A 234 23.17 0.55 21.75
C ASN A 234 22.20 0.43 22.92
N GLU A 235 21.48 1.51 23.25
CA GLU A 235 20.45 1.49 24.31
C GLU A 235 19.28 0.60 23.90
N ALA A 236 18.89 0.64 22.62
CA ALA A 236 17.88 -0.25 22.08
C ALA A 236 18.29 -1.72 22.25
N LEU A 237 19.57 -2.06 22.02
CA LEU A 237 20.06 -3.43 22.19
C LEU A 237 19.95 -3.88 23.64
N ALA A 238 20.38 -3.04 24.60
CA ALA A 238 20.25 -3.34 26.03
C ALA A 238 18.80 -3.56 26.45
N ALA A 239 17.87 -2.73 25.97
CA ALA A 239 16.43 -2.92 26.23
C ALA A 239 15.88 -4.19 25.58
N SER A 240 16.41 -4.61 24.42
CA SER A 240 16.04 -5.89 23.79
C SER A 240 16.59 -7.09 24.56
N GLU A 241 17.74 -6.96 25.23
CA GLU A 241 18.30 -8.01 26.11
C GLU A 241 17.44 -8.19 27.34
N GLU A 242 17.02 -7.09 27.95
CA GLU A 242 16.11 -7.12 29.09
C GLU A 242 14.78 -7.80 28.71
N ALA A 243 14.22 -7.50 27.53
CA ALA A 243 13.02 -8.14 27.03
C ALA A 243 13.15 -9.66 26.84
N LEU A 244 14.38 -10.13 26.63
CA LEU A 244 14.70 -11.53 26.35
C LEU A 244 15.38 -12.24 27.53
N ALA A 245 15.60 -11.54 28.65
CA ALA A 245 16.28 -12.08 29.82
C ALA A 245 15.52 -13.27 30.43
N THR A 246 14.18 -13.22 30.36
CA THR A 246 13.32 -14.37 30.60
C THR A 246 12.71 -14.78 29.27
N PRO A 247 13.05 -15.97 28.73
CA PRO A 247 12.46 -16.48 27.50
C PRO A 247 10.92 -16.41 27.55
N PRO A 248 10.28 -15.64 26.64
CA PRO A 248 8.82 -15.57 26.59
C PRO A 248 8.21 -16.95 26.38
N ARG A 249 7.08 -17.23 27.06
CA ARG A 249 6.36 -18.51 26.93
C ARG A 249 5.78 -18.71 25.53
N ASP A 250 5.36 -17.62 24.89
CA ASP A 250 4.82 -17.66 23.54
C ASP A 250 5.96 -17.67 22.50
N ALA A 251 6.02 -18.75 21.71
CA ALA A 251 7.09 -18.97 20.75
C ALA A 251 7.14 -17.90 19.64
N MET A 252 5.97 -17.41 19.21
CA MET A 252 5.87 -16.35 18.21
C MET A 252 6.37 -15.02 18.78
N ALA A 253 5.93 -14.63 19.97
CA ALA A 253 6.39 -13.43 20.67
C ALA A 253 7.91 -13.44 20.87
N TYR A 254 8.46 -14.58 21.31
CA TYR A 254 9.90 -14.75 21.47
C TYR A 254 10.64 -14.64 20.14
N SER A 255 10.16 -15.31 19.09
CA SER A 255 10.73 -15.20 17.75
C SER A 255 10.74 -13.75 17.24
N ARG A 256 9.65 -13.00 17.42
CA ARG A 256 9.57 -11.58 17.01
C ARG A 256 10.55 -10.69 17.79
N ALA A 257 10.70 -10.91 19.10
CA ALA A 257 11.69 -10.21 19.91
C ALA A 257 13.14 -10.53 19.47
N LEU A 258 13.42 -11.79 19.11
CA LEU A 258 14.72 -12.21 18.56
C LEU A 258 15.01 -11.59 17.18
N ILE A 259 14.01 -11.48 16.30
CA ILE A 259 14.15 -10.78 15.00
C ILE A 259 14.47 -9.30 15.21
N HIS A 260 13.79 -8.65 16.16
CA HIS A 260 14.11 -7.27 16.52
C HIS A 260 15.53 -7.12 17.05
N ARG A 261 15.95 -7.98 17.98
CA ARG A 261 17.32 -8.04 18.48
C ARG A 261 18.33 -8.18 17.35
N ALA A 262 18.07 -9.08 16.41
CA ALA A 262 18.94 -9.31 15.26
C ALA A 262 19.13 -8.06 14.41
N ARG A 263 18.07 -7.29 14.16
CA ARG A 263 18.15 -6.02 13.44
C ARG A 263 19.05 -5.00 14.14
N LEU A 264 18.97 -4.91 15.47
CA LEU A 264 19.84 -4.02 16.25
C LEU A 264 21.31 -4.44 16.16
N LEU A 265 21.57 -5.75 16.30
CA LEU A 265 22.90 -6.32 16.16
C LEU A 265 23.46 -6.12 14.74
N GLU A 266 22.62 -6.23 13.71
CA GLU A 266 22.98 -5.93 12.31
C GLU A 266 23.45 -4.48 12.15
N MET A 267 22.69 -3.52 12.68
CA MET A 267 23.03 -2.10 12.63
C MET A 267 24.33 -1.76 13.37
N LEU A 268 24.69 -2.56 14.39
CA LEU A 268 25.96 -2.44 15.13
C LEU A 268 27.11 -3.24 14.49
N GLY A 269 26.88 -3.89 13.34
CA GLY A 269 27.88 -4.73 12.68
C GLY A 269 28.16 -6.06 13.39
N GLN A 270 27.38 -6.43 14.42
CA GLN A 270 27.48 -7.69 15.15
C GLN A 270 26.77 -8.82 14.39
N LEU A 271 27.15 -9.01 13.13
CA LEU A 271 26.44 -9.87 12.19
C LEU A 271 26.39 -11.36 12.59
N PRO A 272 27.42 -11.97 13.20
CA PRO A 272 27.34 -13.36 13.68
C PRO A 272 26.27 -13.54 14.77
N THR A 273 26.25 -12.66 15.77
CA THR A 273 25.27 -12.69 16.87
C THR A 273 23.86 -12.41 16.37
N ALA A 274 23.71 -11.50 15.39
CA ALA A 274 22.45 -11.25 14.72
C ALA A 274 21.91 -12.52 14.05
N PHE A 275 22.79 -13.27 13.36
CA PHE A 275 22.39 -14.51 12.69
C PHE A 275 21.95 -15.59 13.68
N GLU A 276 22.61 -15.71 14.83
CA GLU A 276 22.21 -16.65 15.88
C GLU A 276 20.82 -16.33 16.45
N CYS A 277 20.48 -15.05 16.62
CA CYS A 277 19.13 -14.64 17.00
C CYS A 277 18.08 -15.10 15.98
N LEU A 278 18.38 -14.94 14.68
CA LEU A 278 17.47 -15.33 13.60
C LEU A 278 17.36 -16.84 13.45
N ARG A 279 18.46 -17.58 13.68
CA ARG A 279 18.45 -19.04 13.74
C ARG A 279 17.57 -19.53 14.87
N HIS A 280 17.67 -18.91 16.05
CA HIS A 280 16.83 -19.24 17.20
C HIS A 280 15.34 -18.89 16.94
N ALA A 281 15.07 -17.73 16.35
CA ALA A 281 13.71 -17.35 15.94
C ALA A 281 13.10 -18.40 14.97
N ALA A 282 13.89 -18.89 14.01
CA ALA A 282 13.45 -19.93 13.07
C ALA A 282 13.24 -21.31 13.73
N THR A 283 13.89 -21.61 14.87
CA THR A 283 13.60 -22.84 15.64
C THR A 283 12.34 -22.73 16.50
N LEU A 284 12.00 -21.51 16.94
CA LEU A 284 10.79 -21.26 17.73
C LEU A 284 9.53 -21.27 16.88
N GLU A 285 9.64 -20.85 15.62
CA GLU A 285 8.56 -20.94 14.63
C GLU A 285 8.99 -21.76 13.41
N PRO A 286 9.05 -23.11 13.52
CA PRO A 286 9.34 -23.96 12.38
C PRO A 286 8.29 -23.76 11.29
N GLY A 287 8.71 -23.22 10.14
CA GLY A 287 7.83 -22.97 9.01
C GLY A 287 7.27 -21.55 8.90
N ALA A 288 7.61 -20.62 9.81
CA ALA A 288 7.32 -19.20 9.58
C ALA A 288 8.31 -18.59 8.58
N ALA A 289 7.80 -17.78 7.65
CA ALA A 289 8.66 -17.15 6.64
C ALA A 289 9.49 -15.99 7.21
N LEU A 290 8.95 -15.27 8.21
CA LEU A 290 9.56 -14.03 8.70
C LEU A 290 10.99 -14.19 9.26
N PRO A 291 11.31 -15.16 10.14
CA PRO A 291 12.67 -15.37 10.61
C PRO A 291 13.64 -15.73 9.47
N LEU A 292 13.18 -16.54 8.50
CA LEU A 292 13.96 -16.96 7.34
C LEU A 292 14.26 -15.77 6.42
N ALA A 293 13.27 -14.92 6.15
CA ALA A 293 13.42 -13.71 5.34
C ALA A 293 14.36 -12.69 6.00
N ALA A 294 14.27 -12.52 7.33
CA ALA A 294 15.21 -11.69 8.07
C ALA A 294 16.64 -12.26 8.00
N ALA A 295 16.81 -13.58 8.14
CA ALA A 295 18.11 -14.24 8.01
C ALA A 295 18.70 -14.09 6.60
N ALA A 296 17.86 -14.18 5.56
CA ALA A 296 18.27 -13.97 4.18
C ALA A 296 18.80 -12.54 3.95
N ARG A 297 18.07 -11.51 4.43
CA ARG A 297 18.52 -10.11 4.34
C ARG A 297 19.86 -9.88 5.03
N LEU A 298 20.06 -10.45 6.22
CA LEU A 298 21.33 -10.37 6.93
C LEU A 298 22.48 -11.05 6.15
N ARG A 299 22.22 -12.20 5.52
CA ARG A 299 23.21 -12.88 4.66
C ARG A 299 23.53 -12.06 3.39
N LEU A 300 22.55 -11.38 2.80
CA LEU A 300 22.81 -10.44 1.71
C LEU A 300 23.70 -9.28 2.16
N HIS A 301 23.45 -8.71 3.34
CA HIS A 301 24.26 -7.63 3.89
C HIS A 301 25.72 -8.08 4.12
N GLN A 302 25.94 -9.35 4.45
CA GLN A 302 27.26 -9.98 4.56
C GLN A 302 27.93 -10.31 3.21
N GLY A 303 27.25 -10.09 2.08
CA GLY A 303 27.70 -10.54 0.75
C GLY A 303 27.63 -12.06 0.54
N ARG A 304 26.99 -12.80 1.45
CA ARG A 304 26.76 -14.24 1.35
C ARG A 304 25.50 -14.53 0.52
N ASN A 305 25.57 -14.19 -0.76
CA ASN A 305 24.41 -14.12 -1.64
C ASN A 305 23.75 -15.50 -1.87
N GLU A 306 24.53 -16.56 -2.01
CA GLU A 306 24.01 -17.92 -2.19
C GLU A 306 23.23 -18.43 -0.97
N ASP A 307 23.79 -18.23 0.23
CA ASP A 307 23.10 -18.60 1.47
C ASP A 307 21.82 -17.78 1.68
N ALA A 308 21.87 -16.50 1.30
CA ALA A 308 20.70 -15.65 1.33
C ALA A 308 19.61 -16.14 0.37
N ALA A 309 19.97 -16.59 -0.84
CA ALA A 309 19.01 -17.14 -1.79
C ALA A 309 18.36 -18.43 -1.28
N VAL A 310 19.12 -19.31 -0.61
CA VAL A 310 18.57 -20.51 0.04
C VAL A 310 17.55 -20.14 1.12
N LEU A 311 17.88 -19.19 1.99
CA LEU A 311 16.98 -18.75 3.07
C LEU A 311 15.75 -18.03 2.52
N ALA A 312 15.91 -17.17 1.51
CA ALA A 312 14.81 -16.47 0.86
C ALA A 312 13.85 -17.44 0.17
N ARG A 313 14.36 -18.46 -0.54
CA ARG A 313 13.51 -19.50 -1.17
C ARG A 313 12.71 -20.27 -0.14
N ARG A 314 13.30 -20.58 1.02
CA ARG A 314 12.59 -21.21 2.13
C ARG A 314 11.52 -20.30 2.73
N ALA A 315 11.77 -19.00 2.83
CA ALA A 315 10.77 -18.03 3.27
C ALA A 315 9.60 -17.94 2.28
N ALA A 316 9.89 -17.84 0.98
CA ALA A 316 8.86 -17.85 -0.07
C ALA A 316 8.07 -19.18 -0.10
N ALA A 317 8.73 -20.32 0.14
CA ALA A 317 8.04 -21.61 0.24
C ALA A 317 7.13 -21.73 1.47
N ALA A 318 7.50 -21.08 2.58
CA ALA A 318 6.71 -21.05 3.81
C ALA A 318 5.44 -20.22 3.65
N GLU A 319 5.52 -19.08 2.96
CA GLU A 319 4.37 -18.20 2.69
C GLU A 319 4.32 -17.82 1.19
N PRO A 320 3.86 -18.74 0.31
CA PRO A 320 3.93 -18.57 -1.14
C PRO A 320 3.11 -17.41 -1.70
N SER A 321 2.10 -16.94 -0.95
CA SER A 321 1.18 -15.88 -1.34
C SER A 321 1.65 -14.47 -0.98
N VAL A 322 2.84 -14.31 -0.39
CA VAL A 322 3.40 -13.03 0.04
C VAL A 322 4.38 -12.54 -1.04
N PRO A 323 4.02 -11.52 -1.86
CA PRO A 323 4.87 -11.03 -2.94
C PRO A 323 6.28 -10.62 -2.48
N ASP A 324 6.38 -9.99 -1.31
CA ASP A 324 7.64 -9.45 -0.79
C ASP A 324 8.71 -10.54 -0.54
N TYR A 325 8.33 -11.80 -0.35
CA TYR A 325 9.29 -12.91 -0.23
C TYR A 325 9.84 -13.36 -1.58
N HIS A 326 9.06 -13.23 -2.65
CA HIS A 326 9.54 -13.49 -4.01
C HIS A 326 10.46 -12.37 -4.49
N ASP A 327 10.17 -11.10 -4.16
CA ASP A 327 11.09 -9.97 -4.39
C ASP A 327 12.43 -10.18 -3.65
N LEU A 328 12.38 -10.68 -2.41
CA LEU A 328 13.58 -11.02 -1.66
C LEU A 328 14.38 -12.16 -2.33
N VAL A 329 13.70 -13.21 -2.83
CA VAL A 329 14.36 -14.27 -3.61
C VAL A 329 15.03 -13.69 -4.84
N ALA A 330 14.33 -12.83 -5.58
CA ALA A 330 14.85 -12.19 -6.78
C ALA A 330 16.09 -11.34 -6.49
N THR A 331 16.03 -10.52 -5.45
CA THR A 331 17.17 -9.71 -4.99
C THR A 331 18.35 -10.58 -4.59
N CYS A 332 18.12 -11.68 -3.87
CA CYS A 332 19.18 -12.61 -3.49
C CYS A 332 19.85 -13.25 -4.71
N LEU A 333 19.04 -13.77 -5.65
CA LEU A 333 19.53 -14.44 -6.84
C LEU A 333 20.28 -13.49 -7.77
N GLU A 334 19.78 -12.26 -7.93
CA GLU A 334 20.47 -11.26 -8.73
C GLU A 334 21.84 -10.91 -8.15
N ARG A 335 21.94 -10.76 -6.81
CA ARG A 335 23.23 -10.53 -6.14
C ARG A 335 24.17 -11.73 -6.23
N ALA A 336 23.62 -12.94 -6.29
CA ALA A 336 24.39 -14.16 -6.55
C ALA A 336 24.84 -14.29 -8.03
N GLY A 337 24.29 -13.45 -8.92
CA GLY A 337 24.59 -13.47 -10.36
C GLY A 337 23.63 -14.33 -11.19
N ASP A 338 22.68 -15.01 -10.56
CA ASP A 338 21.63 -15.79 -11.21
C ASP A 338 20.47 -14.89 -11.66
N LYS A 339 20.68 -14.21 -12.80
CA LYS A 339 19.71 -13.27 -13.37
C LYS A 339 18.42 -13.95 -13.85
N GLU A 340 18.51 -15.20 -14.35
CA GLU A 340 17.32 -15.93 -14.80
C GLU A 340 16.49 -16.43 -13.62
N GLY A 341 17.12 -16.97 -12.59
CA GLY A 341 16.43 -17.31 -11.35
C GLY A 341 15.78 -16.09 -10.71
N ALA A 342 16.44 -14.94 -10.74
CA ALA A 342 15.86 -13.68 -10.25
C ALA A 342 14.63 -13.26 -11.05
N ALA A 343 14.68 -13.36 -12.38
CA ALA A 343 13.53 -13.05 -13.22
C ALA A 343 12.35 -14.01 -12.97
N ALA A 344 12.61 -15.32 -12.85
CA ALA A 344 11.57 -16.29 -12.53
C ALA A 344 10.89 -16.01 -11.18
N ALA A 345 11.65 -15.55 -10.17
CA ALA A 345 11.08 -15.16 -8.89
C ALA A 345 10.19 -13.91 -8.99
N LEU A 346 10.57 -12.90 -9.77
CA LEU A 346 9.74 -11.71 -10.03
C LEU A 346 8.49 -12.04 -10.86
N GLU A 347 8.60 -12.99 -11.79
CA GLU A 347 7.44 -13.50 -12.54
C GLU A 347 6.46 -14.23 -11.60
N ALA A 348 6.96 -14.98 -10.62
CA ALA A 348 6.13 -15.57 -9.57
C ALA A 348 5.50 -14.50 -8.66
N GLU A 349 6.22 -13.43 -8.32
CA GLU A 349 5.66 -12.27 -7.60
C GLU A 349 4.49 -11.64 -8.37
N LEU A 350 4.67 -11.40 -9.67
CA LEU A 350 3.64 -10.82 -10.54
C LEU A 350 2.46 -11.76 -10.79
N ALA A 351 2.64 -13.07 -10.67
CA ALA A 351 1.54 -14.02 -10.70
C ALA A 351 0.62 -13.89 -9.47
N ILE A 352 1.15 -13.42 -8.33
CA ILE A 352 0.41 -13.17 -7.10
C ILE A 352 -0.22 -11.78 -7.13
N ASP A 353 0.60 -10.75 -7.41
CA ASP A 353 0.17 -9.36 -7.52
C ASP A 353 0.68 -8.74 -8.82
N GLY A 354 -0.17 -8.84 -9.84
CA GLY A 354 0.13 -8.32 -11.17
C GLY A 354 0.31 -6.80 -11.22
N MET A 355 -0.06 -6.05 -10.18
CA MET A 355 0.04 -4.59 -10.13
C MET A 355 1.32 -4.10 -9.43
N ARG A 356 2.24 -4.99 -9.04
CA ARG A 356 3.53 -4.60 -8.45
C ARG A 356 4.44 -3.91 -9.47
N VAL A 357 4.42 -2.58 -9.44
CA VAL A 357 5.31 -1.73 -10.25
C VAL A 357 6.78 -2.03 -9.94
N SER A 358 7.14 -2.26 -8.66
CA SER A 358 8.51 -2.60 -8.24
C SER A 358 9.06 -3.82 -9.00
N ALA A 359 8.30 -4.91 -9.04
CA ALA A 359 8.69 -6.14 -9.72
C ALA A 359 8.85 -5.94 -11.24
N ARG A 360 7.95 -5.16 -11.86
CA ARG A 360 8.05 -4.80 -13.29
C ARG A 360 9.32 -3.99 -13.59
N LEU A 361 9.65 -3.00 -12.76
CA LEU A 361 10.87 -2.22 -12.93
C LEU A 361 12.13 -3.07 -12.72
N HIS A 362 12.10 -4.02 -11.79
CA HIS A 362 13.21 -4.96 -11.55
C HIS A 362 13.41 -5.89 -12.75
N LEU A 363 12.34 -6.50 -13.27
CA LEU A 363 12.38 -7.31 -14.50
C LEU A 363 12.89 -6.51 -15.69
N CYS A 364 12.40 -5.28 -15.86
CA CYS A 364 12.89 -4.38 -16.90
C CYS A 364 14.41 -4.21 -16.83
N ARG A 365 14.96 -4.00 -15.63
CA ARG A 365 16.41 -3.83 -15.44
C ARG A 365 17.19 -5.10 -15.73
N ILE A 366 16.70 -6.26 -15.29
CA ILE A 366 17.32 -7.56 -15.55
C ILE A 366 17.34 -7.85 -17.06
N ARG A 367 16.19 -7.77 -17.73
CA ARG A 367 16.06 -8.05 -19.17
C ARG A 367 16.89 -7.09 -20.02
N ARG A 368 16.90 -5.79 -19.67
CA ARG A 368 17.80 -4.81 -20.29
C ARG A 368 19.27 -5.21 -20.14
N GLY A 369 19.68 -5.62 -18.94
CA GLY A 369 21.06 -6.05 -18.67
C GLY A 369 21.47 -7.36 -19.35
N GLN A 370 20.51 -8.12 -19.87
CA GLN A 370 20.72 -9.31 -20.69
C GLN A 370 20.70 -9.01 -22.20
N GLY A 371 20.36 -7.77 -22.58
CA GLY A 371 20.19 -7.37 -23.98
C GLY A 371 18.79 -7.63 -24.54
N ASP A 372 17.88 -8.20 -23.76
CA ASP A 372 16.48 -8.38 -24.15
C ASP A 372 15.71 -7.07 -23.99
N MET A 373 15.93 -6.18 -24.95
CA MET A 373 15.31 -4.85 -24.98
C MET A 373 13.80 -4.93 -25.22
N ALA A 374 13.30 -5.98 -25.87
CA ALA A 374 11.87 -6.14 -26.16
C ALA A 374 11.09 -6.40 -24.87
N GLU A 375 11.54 -7.35 -24.05
CA GLU A 375 10.93 -7.63 -22.76
C GLU A 375 11.14 -6.49 -21.77
N ALA A 376 12.31 -5.84 -21.78
CA ALA A 376 12.54 -4.65 -20.97
C ALA A 376 11.53 -3.54 -21.28
N ARG A 377 11.25 -3.27 -22.56
CA ARG A 377 10.22 -2.31 -22.99
C ARG A 377 8.85 -2.71 -22.50
N ARG A 378 8.48 -3.99 -22.63
CA ARG A 378 7.18 -4.52 -22.19
C ARG A 378 6.95 -4.23 -20.70
N HIS A 379 7.91 -4.54 -19.85
CA HIS A 379 7.80 -4.29 -18.41
C HIS A 379 7.81 -2.80 -18.05
N ALA A 380 8.64 -1.99 -18.71
CA ALA A 380 8.66 -0.54 -18.49
C ALA A 380 7.34 0.13 -18.91
N GLN A 381 6.77 -0.29 -20.04
CA GLN A 381 5.47 0.19 -20.51
C GLN A 381 4.38 -0.19 -19.51
N ALA A 382 4.35 -1.45 -19.08
CA ALA A 382 3.38 -1.93 -18.11
C ALA A 382 3.48 -1.20 -16.75
N ALA A 383 4.67 -0.74 -16.33
CA ALA A 383 4.82 0.11 -15.14
C ALA A 383 4.20 1.50 -15.33
N VAL A 384 4.36 2.10 -16.51
CA VAL A 384 3.71 3.38 -16.87
C VAL A 384 2.20 3.20 -17.00
N ASP A 385 1.70 2.07 -17.51
CA ASP A 385 0.26 1.85 -17.65
C ASP A 385 -0.45 1.77 -16.29
N ILE A 386 0.20 1.25 -15.24
CA ILE A 386 -0.34 1.25 -13.87
C ILE A 386 -0.25 2.65 -13.25
N GLU A 387 0.92 3.28 -13.29
CA GLU A 387 1.16 4.60 -12.70
C GLU A 387 1.64 5.59 -13.76
N PRO A 388 0.71 6.15 -14.55
CA PRO A 388 1.02 6.91 -15.77
C PRO A 388 1.74 8.22 -15.52
N ASN A 389 1.69 8.72 -14.30
CA ASN A 389 2.27 9.99 -13.91
C ASN A 389 3.42 9.80 -12.91
N ASN A 390 3.96 8.60 -12.71
CA ASN A 390 5.08 8.38 -11.81
C ASN A 390 6.41 8.71 -12.50
N GLN A 391 7.20 9.60 -11.89
CA GLN A 391 8.49 10.06 -12.40
C GLN A 391 9.47 8.91 -12.74
N ILE A 392 9.56 7.89 -11.89
CA ILE A 392 10.51 6.77 -12.05
C ILE A 392 10.08 5.88 -13.22
N ASN A 393 8.78 5.65 -13.39
CA ASN A 393 8.26 4.79 -14.46
C ASN A 393 8.44 5.45 -15.83
N LEU A 394 8.13 6.74 -15.93
CA LEU A 394 8.36 7.53 -17.13
C LEU A 394 9.86 7.59 -17.48
N ALA A 395 10.73 7.79 -16.48
CA ALA A 395 12.18 7.75 -16.68
C ALA A 395 12.66 6.38 -17.18
N THR A 396 12.13 5.29 -16.62
CA THR A 396 12.51 3.93 -17.01
C THR A 396 12.11 3.64 -18.45
N LEU A 397 10.86 3.91 -18.83
CA LEU A 397 10.39 3.71 -20.21
C LEU A 397 11.15 4.59 -21.21
N ALA A 398 11.33 5.87 -20.90
CA ALA A 398 12.09 6.78 -21.77
C ALA A 398 13.53 6.29 -22.01
N ASN A 399 14.21 5.81 -20.97
CA ASN A 399 15.54 5.22 -21.09
C ASN A 399 15.56 3.99 -22.03
N ILE A 400 14.56 3.11 -21.93
CA ILE A 400 14.47 1.94 -22.82
C ILE A 400 14.25 2.37 -24.26
N LEU A 401 13.34 3.30 -24.52
CA LEU A 401 13.03 3.78 -25.88
C LEU A 401 14.24 4.47 -26.52
N VAL A 402 14.96 5.29 -25.76
CA VAL A 402 16.22 5.91 -26.21
C VAL A 402 17.27 4.85 -26.51
N ALA A 403 17.43 3.83 -25.66
CA ALA A 403 18.39 2.75 -25.89
C ALA A 403 18.04 1.91 -27.14
N GLN A 404 16.75 1.76 -27.45
CA GLN A 404 16.25 1.10 -28.67
C GLN A 404 16.29 1.99 -29.91
N SER A 405 16.71 3.26 -29.80
CA SER A 405 16.62 4.26 -30.87
C SER A 405 15.19 4.48 -31.39
N ASP A 406 14.17 4.18 -30.58
CA ASP A 406 12.77 4.53 -30.87
C ASP A 406 12.53 5.99 -30.46
N TRP A 407 13.11 6.89 -31.25
CA TRP A 407 13.12 8.32 -30.97
C TRP A 407 11.72 8.94 -30.98
N ALA A 408 10.80 8.37 -31.77
CA ALA A 408 9.43 8.86 -31.89
C ALA A 408 8.64 8.58 -30.60
N ALA A 409 8.60 7.33 -30.15
CA ALA A 409 7.93 6.97 -28.90
C ALA A 409 8.66 7.59 -27.69
N GLY A 410 9.99 7.61 -27.71
CA GLY A 410 10.81 8.25 -26.67
C GLY A 410 10.44 9.71 -26.47
N ARG A 411 10.30 10.48 -27.57
CA ARG A 411 9.87 11.89 -27.54
C ARG A 411 8.49 12.05 -26.88
N GLU A 412 7.51 11.19 -27.18
CA GLU A 412 6.16 11.31 -26.60
C GLU A 412 6.16 11.10 -25.09
N VAL A 413 6.84 10.05 -24.61
CA VAL A 413 6.98 9.77 -23.18
C VAL A 413 7.74 10.89 -22.47
N LEU A 414 8.82 11.39 -23.09
CA LEU A 414 9.65 12.45 -22.52
C LEU A 414 8.95 13.81 -22.52
N GLN A 415 8.11 14.12 -23.51
CA GLN A 415 7.30 15.33 -23.52
C GLN A 415 6.34 15.33 -22.33
N LYS A 416 5.59 14.24 -22.15
CA LYS A 416 4.73 14.05 -20.98
C LYS A 416 5.52 14.19 -19.67
N ALA A 417 6.71 13.61 -19.60
CA ALA A 417 7.56 13.68 -18.41
C ALA A 417 8.04 15.11 -18.12
N VAL A 418 8.38 15.92 -19.13
CA VAL A 418 8.73 17.34 -18.98
C VAL A 418 7.52 18.16 -18.53
N ASP A 419 6.34 17.89 -19.08
CA ASP A 419 5.11 18.61 -18.72
C ASP A 419 4.72 18.38 -17.26
N LEU A 420 4.86 17.14 -16.77
CA LEU A 420 4.59 16.78 -15.37
C LEU A 420 5.71 17.18 -14.40
N TYR A 421 6.96 17.13 -14.88
CA TYR A 421 8.16 17.30 -14.05
C TYR A 421 9.18 18.26 -14.69
N PRO A 422 8.84 19.55 -14.82
CA PRO A 422 9.68 20.52 -15.54
C PRO A 422 11.05 20.77 -14.87
N GLY A 423 11.20 20.44 -13.59
CA GLY A 423 12.45 20.56 -12.83
C GLY A 423 13.44 19.41 -13.01
N VAL A 424 13.09 18.35 -13.74
CA VAL A 424 13.96 17.18 -13.94
C VAL A 424 14.75 17.33 -15.24
N ASP A 425 15.96 17.89 -15.14
CA ASP A 425 16.81 18.17 -16.31
C ASP A 425 17.11 16.95 -17.19
N LEU A 426 17.11 15.74 -16.61
CA LEU A 426 17.29 14.49 -17.34
C LEU A 426 16.25 14.33 -18.47
N PHE A 427 14.98 14.67 -18.21
CA PHE A 427 13.92 14.55 -19.22
C PHE A 427 14.12 15.53 -20.37
N ARG A 428 14.48 16.78 -20.07
CA ARG A 428 14.74 17.79 -21.10
C ARG A 428 15.93 17.40 -22.00
N ARG A 429 17.00 16.86 -21.40
CA ARG A 429 18.18 16.39 -22.13
C ARG A 429 17.84 15.24 -23.08
N PHE A 430 17.12 14.23 -22.61
CA PHE A 430 16.71 13.12 -23.47
C PHE A 430 15.68 13.53 -24.52
N LEU A 431 14.77 14.45 -24.20
CA LEU A 431 13.81 14.97 -25.18
C LEU A 431 14.55 15.66 -26.33
N THR A 432 15.51 16.52 -26.01
CA THR A 432 16.37 17.20 -26.98
C THR A 432 17.12 16.20 -27.87
N LEU A 433 17.64 15.12 -27.27
CA LEU A 433 18.30 14.04 -28.02
C LEU A 433 17.34 13.36 -29.01
N CYS A 434 16.13 12.99 -28.57
CA CYS A 434 15.12 12.39 -29.43
C CYS A 434 14.74 13.32 -30.60
N GLU A 435 14.55 14.61 -30.33
CA GLU A 435 14.21 15.59 -31.36
C GLU A 435 15.33 15.78 -32.39
N ALA A 436 16.58 15.85 -31.94
CA ALA A 436 17.74 15.95 -32.82
C ALA A 436 17.86 14.75 -33.77
N ARG A 437 17.68 13.53 -33.24
CA ARG A 437 17.72 12.29 -34.03
C ARG A 437 16.57 12.18 -35.02
N LEU A 438 15.36 12.59 -34.65
CA LEU A 438 14.22 12.65 -35.56
C LEU A 438 14.45 13.67 -36.69
N ALA A 439 15.05 14.83 -36.39
CA ALA A 439 15.37 15.85 -37.39
C ALA A 439 16.49 15.39 -38.35
N GLU A 440 17.49 14.66 -37.86
CA GLU A 440 18.52 14.00 -38.67
C GLU A 440 17.91 12.99 -39.65
N ALA A 441 17.05 12.09 -39.15
CA ALA A 441 16.36 11.09 -39.97
C ALA A 441 15.47 11.72 -41.06
N ARG A 442 14.74 12.81 -40.75
CA ARG A 442 13.93 13.54 -41.72
C ARG A 442 14.78 14.18 -42.83
N ARG A 443 15.92 14.76 -42.48
CA ARG A 443 16.86 15.34 -43.46
C ARG A 443 17.46 14.26 -44.36
N ALA A 444 17.84 13.13 -43.80
CA ALA A 444 18.34 11.99 -44.57
C ALA A 444 17.29 11.46 -45.56
N ALA A 445 16.04 11.31 -45.12
CA ALA A 445 14.94 10.87 -45.98
C ALA A 445 14.65 11.86 -47.13
N ALA A 446 14.74 13.17 -46.88
CA ALA A 446 14.55 14.20 -47.90
C ALA A 446 15.70 14.29 -48.91
N ALA A 447 16.90 13.82 -48.55
CA ALA A 447 18.07 13.81 -49.42
C ALA A 447 18.13 12.61 -50.39
N VAL A 448 17.27 11.59 -50.21
CA VAL A 448 17.14 10.47 -51.14
C VAL A 448 16.24 10.91 -52.31
N PRO A 449 16.77 11.08 -53.54
CA PRO A 449 15.95 11.47 -54.68
C PRO A 449 14.88 10.40 -54.95
N PRO A 450 13.67 10.78 -55.41
CA PRO A 450 12.63 9.81 -55.75
C PRO A 450 13.17 8.81 -56.79
N PRO A 451 12.76 7.53 -56.74
CA PRO A 451 13.23 6.53 -57.68
C PRO A 451 13.00 7.04 -59.10
N ALA A 452 14.08 7.03 -59.91
CA ALA A 452 14.02 7.43 -61.30
C ALA A 452 12.84 6.71 -61.96
N GLN A 453 11.90 7.48 -62.49
CA GLN A 453 10.85 6.91 -63.32
C GLN A 453 11.53 6.18 -64.48
N GLY A 454 11.59 4.86 -64.40
CA GLY A 454 12.13 4.03 -65.47
C GLY A 454 11.41 4.31 -66.79
N PRO A 455 12.02 3.98 -67.95
CA PRO A 455 11.61 4.44 -69.29
C PRO A 455 10.23 3.97 -69.78
N ALA A 456 9.36 3.43 -68.92
CA ALA A 456 8.02 2.96 -69.25
C ALA A 456 7.04 4.09 -69.65
N GLN A 457 7.33 5.36 -69.36
CA GLN A 457 6.52 6.49 -69.84
C GLN A 457 6.88 6.97 -71.25
N ALA A 458 8.05 6.60 -71.80
CA ALA A 458 8.42 6.97 -73.18
C ALA A 458 7.71 6.13 -74.26
N LEU A 459 7.27 4.91 -73.93
CA LEU A 459 6.57 4.02 -74.88
C LEU A 459 5.07 4.37 -75.06
N ARG A 460 4.45 5.09 -74.12
CA ARG A 460 3.04 5.56 -74.29
C ARG A 460 2.92 6.80 -75.18
N ALA A 461 4.02 7.49 -75.50
CA ALA A 461 4.02 8.64 -76.40
C ALA A 461 4.16 8.26 -77.89
N THR A 462 4.69 7.08 -78.21
CA THR A 462 4.84 6.59 -79.59
C THR A 462 3.59 5.89 -80.13
N GLU A 463 2.80 5.21 -79.30
CA GLU A 463 1.54 4.56 -79.75
C GLU A 463 0.38 5.54 -80.04
N LYS A 464 0.43 6.79 -79.54
CA LYS A 464 -0.56 7.82 -79.88
C LYS A 464 -0.30 8.52 -81.23
N LYS A 465 0.89 8.37 -81.82
CA LYS A 465 1.22 8.97 -83.14
C LYS A 465 0.89 8.07 -84.34
N THR A 466 0.66 6.77 -84.14
CA THR A 466 0.27 5.83 -85.22
C THR A 466 -1.25 5.68 -85.41
N LYS A 467 -2.09 6.15 -84.48
CA LYS A 467 -3.56 6.09 -84.60
C LYS A 467 -4.24 7.33 -85.23
N SER A 468 -3.50 8.38 -85.63
CA SER A 468 -4.10 9.58 -86.26
C SER A 468 -3.96 9.67 -87.80
N LYS A 469 -3.37 8.66 -88.46
CA LYS A 469 -3.20 8.63 -89.94
C LYS A 469 -4.18 7.73 -90.70
N GLY A 470 -5.32 7.39 -90.11
CA GLY A 470 -6.36 6.57 -90.74
C GLY A 470 -7.73 7.25 -90.77
N ARG A 471 -7.87 8.40 -91.44
CA ARG A 471 -9.16 8.94 -91.92
C ARG A 471 -8.92 10.15 -92.83
N ARG A 472 -8.79 9.92 -94.13
CA ARG A 472 -9.22 10.84 -95.20
C ARG A 472 -9.17 10.12 -96.56
N LYS A 473 -10.37 9.99 -97.13
CA LYS A 473 -10.78 9.53 -98.47
C LYS A 473 -10.62 8.04 -98.76
#